data_AF-A0A834YAS5-F1
#
_entry.id   AF-A0A834YAS5-F1
#
_cell.length_a   1.000
_cell.length_b   1.000
_cell.length_c   1.000
_cell.angle_alpha   90.00
_cell.angle_beta   90.00
_cell.angle_gamma   90.00
#
_symmetry.space_group_name_H-M   'P 1'
#
loop_
_entity.id
_entity.type
_entity.pdbx_description
1 polymer ?
#
loop_
_entity_poly.entity_id
_entity_poly.type
_entity_poly.pdbx_seq_one_letter_code
_entity_poly.pdbx_strand_id
1 'polypeptide(L)'
;MPSTVEEAFEMFCNGDSLYGPFWENFVLEYWRASIERPQCVMFLKYEEMEAEPAFHVKKLAEFIRCPFSLEEEKEGVVDEIIRLCSFENLSRLDVSMTGDVLIGFEEDEEIRSKKGMDST
;
A
#
# COMPACT_ATOMS: atom_id res chain seq x y z
N MET A 1 14.97 1.69 14.60
CA MET A 1 13.51 1.80 14.44
C MET A 1 12.97 2.81 15.44
N PRO A 2 12.03 3.68 15.05
CA PRO A 2 11.42 4.64 15.97
C PRO A 2 10.81 3.91 17.16
N SER A 3 10.96 4.48 18.36
CA SER A 3 10.52 3.86 19.61
C SER A 3 9.10 4.28 20.00
N THR A 4 8.59 5.38 19.42
CA THR A 4 7.21 5.83 19.57
C THR A 4 6.57 6.20 18.22
N VAL A 5 5.24 6.36 18.23
CA VAL A 5 4.48 6.78 17.04
C VAL A 5 4.82 8.22 16.66
N GLU A 6 5.08 9.08 17.65
CA GLU A 6 5.46 10.48 17.44
C GLU A 6 6.81 10.58 16.71
N GLU A 7 7.81 9.80 17.15
CA GLU A 7 9.11 9.71 16.47
C GLU A 7 8.94 9.18 15.03
N ALA A 8 8.12 8.14 14.84
CA ALA A 8 7.84 7.59 13.51
C ALA A 8 7.13 8.61 12.60
N PHE A 9 6.21 9.40 13.15
CA PHE A 9 5.47 10.43 12.44
C PHE A 9 6.39 11.59 12.03
N GLU A 10 7.25 12.07 12.94
CA GLU A 10 8.23 13.11 12.64
C GLU A 10 9.20 12.65 11.53
N MET A 11 9.72 11.42 11.63
CA MET A 11 10.54 10.81 10.58
C MET A 11 9.80 10.77 9.24
N PHE A 12 8.53 10.33 9.22
CA PHE A 12 7.72 10.31 8.00
C PHE A 12 7.52 11.71 7.41
N CYS A 13 7.20 12.71 8.23
CA CYS A 13 7.05 14.09 7.80
C CYS A 13 8.34 14.69 7.23
N ASN A 14 9.49 14.32 7.78
CA ASN A 14 10.80 14.74 7.29
C ASN A 14 11.24 13.98 6.03
N GLY A 15 10.50 12.94 5.62
CA GLY A 15 10.83 12.09 4.47
C GLY A 15 11.78 10.94 4.81
N ASP A 16 12.16 10.77 6.07
CA ASP A 16 13.03 9.69 6.59
C ASP A 16 12.24 8.39 6.80
N SER A 17 11.57 7.93 5.74
CA SER A 17 10.81 6.67 5.73
C SER A 17 11.36 5.73 4.67
N LEU A 18 11.04 4.44 4.78
CA LEU A 18 11.61 3.37 3.94
C LEU A 18 11.43 3.59 2.42
N TYR A 19 10.48 4.43 2.02
CA TYR A 19 10.22 4.86 0.63
C TYR A 19 9.97 6.38 0.53
N GLY A 20 10.48 7.17 1.48
CA GLY A 20 10.24 8.61 1.54
C GLY A 20 11.09 9.41 0.53
N PRO A 21 10.69 10.65 0.18
CA PRO A 21 9.54 11.41 0.66
C PRO A 21 8.22 10.98 -0.01
N PHE A 22 7.23 10.58 0.81
CA PHE A 22 5.98 9.99 0.32
C PHE A 22 5.18 10.91 -0.60
N TRP A 23 5.02 12.19 -0.23
CA TRP A 23 4.16 13.11 -0.97
C TRP A 23 4.80 13.65 -2.26
N GLU A 24 6.07 14.06 -2.18
CA GLU A 24 6.73 14.79 -3.27
C GLU A 24 7.14 13.89 -4.42
N ASN A 25 7.70 12.71 -4.12
CA ASN A 25 8.25 11.83 -5.13
C ASN A 25 7.35 10.62 -5.39
N PHE A 26 6.74 10.02 -4.36
CA PHE A 26 5.91 8.85 -4.60
C PHE A 26 4.53 9.24 -5.14
N VAL A 27 3.69 9.90 -4.33
CA VAL A 27 2.28 10.18 -4.72
C VAL A 27 2.19 11.12 -5.92
N LEU A 28 2.95 12.23 -5.90
CA LEU A 28 2.84 13.26 -6.93
C LEU A 28 3.33 12.78 -8.30
N GLU A 29 4.39 11.98 -8.37
CA GLU A 29 4.89 11.44 -9.64
C GLU A 29 3.89 10.45 -10.26
N TYR A 30 3.33 9.52 -9.48
CA TYR A 30 2.31 8.60 -9.99
C TYR A 30 1.03 9.32 -10.40
N TRP A 31 0.62 10.35 -9.66
CA TRP A 31 -0.53 11.18 -10.04
C TRP A 31 -0.28 11.90 -11.37
N ARG A 32 0.87 12.55 -11.56
CA ARG A 32 1.25 13.18 -12.84
C ARG A 32 1.31 12.14 -13.98
N ALA A 33 1.94 11.00 -13.74
CA ALA A 33 2.04 9.92 -14.71
C ALA A 33 0.66 9.37 -15.12
N SER A 34 -0.32 9.36 -14.22
CA SER A 34 -1.69 8.96 -14.54
C SER A 34 -2.41 9.94 -15.47
N ILE A 35 -2.05 11.23 -15.41
CA ILE A 35 -2.57 12.26 -16.32
C ILE A 35 -1.87 12.15 -17.67
N GLU A 36 -0.55 11.97 -17.69
CA GLU A 36 0.24 11.89 -18.93
C GLU A 36 0.00 10.59 -19.71
N ARG A 37 -0.23 9.48 -19.01
CA ARG A 37 -0.34 8.13 -19.60
C ARG A 37 -1.51 7.36 -18.98
N PRO A 38 -2.77 7.81 -19.15
CA PRO A 38 -3.95 7.23 -18.51
C PRO A 38 -4.25 5.78 -18.94
N GLN A 39 -3.66 5.33 -20.05
CA GLN A 39 -3.74 3.94 -20.54
C GLN A 39 -2.69 3.00 -19.92
N CYS A 40 -1.70 3.55 -19.21
CA CYS A 40 -0.59 2.81 -18.60
C CYS A 40 -0.53 2.96 -17.08
N VAL A 41 -1.05 4.07 -16.54
CA VAL A 41 -1.05 4.34 -15.10
C VAL A 41 -2.46 4.72 -14.66
N MET A 42 -3.03 3.93 -13.76
CA MET A 42 -4.30 4.21 -13.09
C MET A 42 -4.02 4.65 -11.66
N PHE A 43 -4.43 5.87 -11.33
CA PHE A 43 -4.33 6.40 -9.98
C PHE A 43 -5.65 6.19 -9.23
N LEU A 44 -5.57 5.56 -8.06
CA LEU A 44 -6.71 5.25 -7.22
C LEU A 44 -6.54 5.87 -5.85
N LYS A 45 -7.63 6.41 -5.31
CA LYS A 45 -7.71 6.90 -3.94
C LYS A 45 -8.44 5.87 -3.09
N TYR A 46 -7.87 5.55 -1.93
CA TYR A 46 -8.39 4.51 -1.04
C TYR A 46 -9.83 4.79 -0.61
N GLU A 47 -10.11 6.02 -0.18
CA GLU A 47 -11.42 6.41 0.34
C GLU A 47 -12.51 6.36 -0.74
N GLU A 48 -12.17 6.62 -2.00
CA GLU A 48 -13.11 6.51 -3.14
C GLU A 48 -13.38 5.04 -3.48
N MET A 49 -12.34 4.19 -3.42
CA MET A 49 -12.45 2.76 -3.64
C MET A 49 -13.29 2.08 -2.55
N GLU A 50 -13.15 2.50 -1.30
CA GLU A 50 -13.95 2.00 -0.19
C GLU A 50 -15.41 2.45 -0.29
N ALA A 51 -15.66 3.70 -0.71
CA ALA A 51 -17.01 4.23 -0.88
C ALA A 51 -17.78 3.56 -2.04
N GLU A 52 -17.12 3.30 -3.17
CA GLU A 52 -17.74 2.72 -4.37
C GLU A 52 -16.92 1.54 -4.94
N PRO A 53 -16.85 0.40 -4.24
CA PRO A 53 -15.96 -0.71 -4.61
C PRO A 53 -16.32 -1.34 -5.96
N ALA A 54 -17.61 -1.52 -6.26
CA ALA A 54 -18.06 -2.10 -7.53
C ALA A 54 -17.69 -1.25 -8.74
N PHE A 55 -17.80 0.08 -8.62
CA PHE A 55 -17.38 1.00 -9.67
C PHE A 55 -15.87 0.89 -9.92
N HIS A 56 -15.06 0.90 -8.86
CA HIS A 56 -13.61 0.84 -8.97
C HIS A 56 -13.08 -0.51 -9.48
N VAL A 57 -13.71 -1.62 -9.08
CA VAL A 57 -13.38 -2.96 -9.61
C VAL A 57 -13.67 -3.06 -11.10
N LYS A 58 -14.82 -2.57 -11.56
CA LYS A 58 -15.14 -2.52 -13.01
C LYS A 58 -14.18 -1.63 -13.78
N LYS A 59 -13.88 -0.43 -13.26
CA LYS A 59 -12.92 0.50 -13.85
C LYS A 59 -11.51 -0.10 -13.94
N LEU A 60 -11.09 -0.86 -12.92
CA LEU A 60 -9.81 -1.57 -12.92
C LEU A 60 -9.79 -2.67 -14.00
N ALA A 61 -10.87 -3.44 -14.11
CA ALA A 61 -11.04 -4.49 -15.10
C ALA A 61 -10.95 -3.93 -16.54
N GLU A 62 -11.60 -2.79 -16.80
CA GLU A 62 -11.48 -2.05 -18.06
C GLU A 62 -10.03 -1.62 -18.33
N PHE A 63 -9.35 -1.07 -17.33
CA PHE A 63 -7.97 -0.60 -17.44
C PHE A 63 -6.99 -1.72 -17.80
N ILE A 64 -7.12 -2.90 -17.19
CA ILE A 64 -6.30 -4.09 -17.50
C ILE A 64 -6.77 -4.85 -18.74
N ARG A 65 -7.71 -4.29 -19.52
CA ARG A 65 -8.26 -4.86 -20.76
C ARG A 65 -8.99 -6.18 -20.57
N CYS A 66 -9.60 -6.37 -19.40
CA CYS A 66 -10.43 -7.51 -19.06
C CYS A 66 -11.78 -7.04 -18.52
N PRO A 67 -12.58 -6.26 -19.28
CA PRO A 67 -13.86 -5.76 -18.79
C PRO A 67 -14.83 -6.92 -18.54
N PHE A 68 -15.68 -6.77 -17.52
CA PHE A 68 -16.75 -7.73 -17.24
C PHE A 68 -17.79 -7.72 -18.36
N SER A 69 -18.28 -8.90 -18.70
CA SER A 69 -19.44 -9.09 -19.57
C SER A 69 -20.74 -8.82 -18.82
N LEU A 70 -21.81 -8.54 -19.57
CA LEU A 70 -23.15 -8.36 -19.00
C LEU A 70 -23.65 -9.59 -18.24
N GLU A 71 -23.19 -10.79 -18.61
CA GLU A 71 -23.58 -12.01 -17.92
C GLU A 71 -22.86 -12.13 -16.58
N GLU A 72 -21.54 -11.92 -16.54
CA GLU A 72 -20.76 -11.91 -15.29
C GLU A 72 -21.27 -10.87 -14.29
N GLU A 73 -21.69 -9.70 -14.78
CA GLU A 73 -22.30 -8.69 -13.92
C GLU A 73 -23.65 -9.14 -13.35
N LYS A 74 -24.50 -9.82 -14.15
CA LYS A 74 -25.79 -10.35 -13.68
C LYS A 74 -25.61 -11.54 -12.74
N GLU A 75 -24.60 -12.35 -12.96
CA GLU A 75 -24.22 -13.48 -12.11
C GLU A 75 -23.59 -13.02 -10.78
N GLY A 76 -23.29 -11.73 -10.64
CA GLY A 76 -22.75 -11.15 -9.40
C GLY A 76 -21.25 -11.39 -9.20
N VAL A 77 -20.50 -11.67 -10.28
CA VAL A 77 -19.05 -11.92 -10.23
C VAL A 77 -18.30 -10.75 -9.59
N VAL A 78 -18.72 -9.52 -9.87
CA VAL A 78 -18.14 -8.30 -9.27
C VAL A 78 -18.31 -8.30 -7.76
N ASP A 79 -19.50 -8.63 -7.26
CA ASP A 79 -19.78 -8.69 -5.83
C ASP A 79 -19.01 -9.82 -5.15
N GLU A 80 -18.82 -10.95 -5.85
CA GLU A 80 -18.00 -12.04 -5.37
C GLU A 80 -16.53 -11.64 -5.24
N ILE A 81 -15.96 -10.93 -6.21
CA ILE A 81 -14.58 -10.40 -6.13
C ILE A 81 -14.44 -9.44 -4.95
N ILE A 82 -15.37 -8.50 -4.80
CA ILE A 82 -15.36 -7.55 -3.67
C ILE A 82 -15.41 -8.30 -2.34
N ARG A 83 -16.27 -9.31 -2.24
CA ARG A 83 -16.35 -10.16 -1.05
C ARG A 83 -15.01 -10.86 -0.82
N LEU A 84 -14.47 -11.59 -1.80
CA LEU A 84 -13.22 -12.35 -1.66
C LEU A 84 -12.03 -11.47 -1.26
N CYS A 85 -11.95 -10.26 -1.81
CA CYS A 85 -10.87 -9.30 -1.54
C CYS A 85 -11.17 -8.33 -0.40
N SER A 86 -12.25 -8.53 0.36
CA SER A 86 -12.60 -7.64 1.46
C SER A 86 -11.59 -7.74 2.61
N PHE A 87 -11.42 -6.65 3.36
CA PHE A 87 -10.56 -6.64 4.54
C PHE A 87 -10.95 -7.73 5.54
N GLU A 88 -12.24 -7.95 5.77
CA GLU A 88 -12.75 -9.00 6.67
C GLU A 88 -12.31 -10.39 6.21
N ASN A 89 -12.40 -10.69 4.91
CA ASN A 89 -12.03 -12.01 4.40
C ASN A 89 -10.51 -12.19 4.36
N LEU A 90 -9.77 -11.19 3.90
CA LEU A 90 -8.31 -11.28 3.78
C LEU A 90 -7.60 -11.30 5.14
N SER A 91 -8.08 -10.56 6.15
CA SER A 91 -7.48 -10.54 7.49
C SER A 91 -7.63 -11.85 8.27
N ARG A 92 -8.55 -12.72 7.84
CA ARG A 92 -8.84 -14.03 8.46
C ARG A 92 -8.07 -15.18 7.82
N LEU A 93 -7.29 -14.93 6.77
CA LEU A 93 -6.47 -15.96 6.13
C LEU A 93 -5.20 -16.20 6.95
N ASP A 94 -4.84 -17.46 7.19
CA ASP A 94 -3.70 -17.81 8.06
C ASP A 94 -2.36 -17.18 7.61
N VAL A 95 -2.23 -16.89 6.32
CA VAL A 95 -1.05 -16.25 5.72
C VAL A 95 -0.90 -14.76 6.05
N SER A 96 -1.98 -14.04 6.39
CA SER A 96 -1.90 -12.62 6.78
C SER A 96 -1.57 -12.43 8.26
N MET A 97 -1.66 -13.49 9.07
CA MET A 97 -1.37 -13.44 10.51
C MET A 97 0.12 -13.68 10.82
N THR A 98 0.85 -14.28 9.87
CA THR A 98 2.28 -14.54 10.02
C THR A 98 3.02 -13.30 9.51
N GLY A 99 3.42 -12.42 10.42
CA GLY A 99 4.06 -11.14 10.14
C GLY A 99 5.49 -11.26 9.60
N ASP A 100 5.69 -11.98 8.50
CA ASP A 100 6.95 -12.02 7.77
C ASP A 100 7.11 -10.69 7.02
N VAL A 101 7.55 -9.68 7.77
CA VAL A 101 7.99 -8.40 7.22
C VAL A 101 9.31 -8.67 6.48
N LEU A 102 9.22 -8.96 5.18
CA LEU A 102 10.37 -9.07 4.26
C LEU A 102 10.99 -7.70 3.99
N ILE A 103 11.36 -6.98 5.05
CA ILE A 103 12.09 -5.72 4.97
C ILE A 103 13.40 -5.97 5.69
N GLY A 104 14.46 -6.22 4.93
CA GLY A 104 15.79 -6.49 5.46
C GLY A 104 16.30 -5.30 6.27
N PHE A 105 16.24 -5.42 7.59
CA PHE A 105 17.12 -4.68 8.48
C PHE A 105 18.35 -5.58 8.70
N GLU A 106 19.48 -5.26 8.07
CA GLU A 106 20.77 -5.74 8.56
C GLU A 106 21.01 -5.04 9.91
N GLU A 107 20.77 -5.75 11.00
CA GLU A 107 21.24 -5.33 12.32
C GLU A 107 22.74 -5.56 12.40
N ASP A 108 23.53 -4.52 12.12
CA ASP A 108 24.95 -4.53 12.46
C ASP A 108 25.09 -4.47 14.00
N GLU A 109 25.45 -5.61 14.62
CA GLU A 109 25.73 -5.75 16.06
C GLU A 109 26.82 -4.80 16.60
N GLU A 110 27.54 -4.08 15.74
CA GLU A 110 28.74 -3.33 16.13
C GLU A 110 28.44 -2.01 16.87
N ILE A 111 27.23 -1.44 16.77
CA ILE A 111 26.92 -0.14 17.39
C ILE A 111 26.77 -0.23 18.91
N ARG A 112 26.43 -1.41 19.47
CA ARG A 112 26.26 -1.57 20.92
C ARG A 112 27.60 -1.52 21.67
N SER A 113 28.73 -1.78 21.00
CA SER A 113 30.05 -1.80 21.66
C SER A 113 30.68 -0.41 21.84
N LYS A 114 30.22 0.64 21.14
CA LYS A 114 30.88 1.97 21.18
C LYS A 114 30.24 2.98 22.15
N LYS A 115 29.11 2.65 22.81
CA LYS A 115 28.43 3.59 23.73
C LYS A 115 28.81 3.44 25.21
N GLY A 116 29.76 2.56 25.53
CA GLY A 116 30.23 2.31 26.90
C GLY A 116 31.61 2.89 27.24
N MET A 117 32.22 3.69 26.35
CA MET A 117 33.61 4.11 26.50
C MET A 117 33.83 5.56 26.05
N ASP A 118 33.01 6.48 26.57
CA ASP A 118 33.33 7.91 26.63
C ASP A 118 32.45 8.60 27.69
N SER A 119 32.82 8.40 28.95
CA SER A 119 32.54 9.34 30.05
C SER A 119 33.49 9.01 31.20
N THR A 120 34.61 9.73 31.22
CA THR A 120 35.46 9.92 32.40
C THR A 120 34.71 10.72 33.45
#